data_AF-A0A9R1JCM1-F1
#
_entry.id   AF-A0A9R1JCM1-F1
#
_cell.length_a   1.000
_cell.length_b   1.000
_cell.length_c   1.000
_cell.angle_alpha   90.00
_cell.angle_beta   90.00
_cell.angle_gamma   90.00
#
_symmetry.space_group_name_H-M   'P 1'
#
loop_
_entity.id
_entity.type
_entity.pdbx_description
1 polymer ?
#
loop_
_entity_poly.entity_id
_entity_poly.type
_entity_poly.pdbx_seq_one_letter_code
_entity_poly.pdbx_strand_id
1 'polypeptide(L)'
;MRAPPLSLLPLLVAAAILSLSVATDKLDQTASIAGNQTLESAGGVFRLGFFVPPGSSDARAYLGIWYATIPEQTVVWVANRRNPVVRPPGVLTLSADGRLVILDGRNATVWSSDDAAGSGGVATRALAQLLDNGDLVVTHGGESQSGSTGRTSVAWESFDYPTDTLLPGMKLGVDGRSGISRNITSWRSAADPSPGAYTFKLVSGGLPEFFLFRGLSKTYASGPWNGAELTGVPNLKSRDFIFTVVSNPDETHYTYYVSDPSVLSRFVLNGTMGQVQRFTWHRGGGWSGFWHFPLDPCDSYARCGAFGYCDVGQSPLCSCLPGFQPRSPQRWSVGDGTGGCARTTNLSCGAGDGFWTVSRMKLPEATSATVHAGMTMDRCRQVCLGNCSCRAYAAADVSGGINRGCVIWAVDLIDMRQYSEVVQDVYIRLAQSEVDALTAAANRRSHVVLVIALVAAISGVLLLGAFAFGCLCFWRKKAAPAGRDNELPLRATKLKLRRDDQGFSDENKMSSEEDDLDLRLFGLAVILAATDNFAADSKIGQGKA
;
A
#
# COMPACT_ATOMS: atom_id res chain seq x y z
N MET A 1 -0.99 -66.09 55.28
CA MET A 1 -1.72 -65.16 54.39
C MET A 1 -0.81 -64.88 53.19
N ARG A 2 -1.18 -65.37 52.00
CA ARG A 2 -0.44 -65.10 50.76
C ARG A 2 -1.04 -63.84 50.12
N ALA A 3 -0.23 -62.81 49.92
CA ALA A 3 -0.61 -61.61 49.17
C ALA A 3 -0.82 -61.98 47.68
N PRO A 4 -1.80 -61.37 46.99
CA PRO A 4 -2.02 -61.64 45.57
C PRO A 4 -0.94 -60.96 44.72
N PRO A 5 -0.62 -61.48 43.53
CA PRO A 5 0.30 -60.82 42.61
C PRO A 5 -0.36 -59.54 42.05
N LEU A 6 0.35 -58.41 42.12
CA LEU A 6 -0.02 -57.20 41.40
C LEU A 6 -0.06 -57.52 39.90
N SER A 7 -1.24 -57.35 39.27
CA SER A 7 -1.35 -57.49 37.83
C SER A 7 -0.58 -56.37 37.13
N LEU A 8 0.44 -56.72 36.36
CA LEU A 8 1.19 -55.81 35.48
C LEU A 8 0.45 -55.49 34.17
N LEU A 9 -0.72 -56.09 33.93
CA LEU A 9 -1.53 -55.91 32.72
C LEU A 9 -2.05 -54.47 32.48
N PRO A 10 -2.57 -53.71 33.46
CA PRO A 10 -3.10 -52.38 33.20
C PRO A 10 -2.00 -51.34 32.89
N LEU A 11 -0.75 -51.57 33.33
CA LEU A 11 0.38 -50.71 33.00
C LEU A 11 0.85 -50.89 31.54
N LEU A 12 0.80 -52.12 31.02
CA LEU A 12 1.13 -52.44 29.64
C LEU A 12 0.07 -51.89 28.65
N VAL A 13 -1.21 -51.87 29.05
CA VAL A 13 -2.28 -51.28 28.24
C VAL A 13 -2.17 -49.75 28.22
N ALA A 14 -1.80 -49.09 29.31
CA ALA A 14 -1.57 -47.64 29.33
C ALA A 14 -0.34 -47.22 28.50
N ALA A 15 0.72 -48.04 28.46
CA ALA A 15 1.90 -47.80 27.62
C ALA A 15 1.63 -48.03 26.12
N ALA A 16 0.68 -48.92 25.75
CA ALA A 16 0.28 -49.14 24.37
C ALA A 16 -0.59 -48.00 23.78
N ILE A 17 -1.21 -47.17 24.62
CA ILE A 17 -2.07 -46.05 24.21
C ILE A 17 -1.25 -44.74 24.07
N LEU A 18 -0.02 -44.71 24.58
CA LEU A 18 0.93 -43.60 24.42
C LEU A 18 2.07 -44.03 23.51
N SER A 19 1.76 -44.32 22.24
CA SER A 19 2.76 -44.20 21.20
C SER A 19 3.08 -42.71 21.07
N LEU A 20 4.09 -42.24 21.80
CA LEU A 20 4.71 -40.95 21.52
C LEU A 20 5.34 -41.08 20.12
N SER A 21 4.54 -40.77 19.10
CA SER A 21 5.04 -40.47 17.76
C SER A 21 5.95 -39.26 17.92
N VAL A 22 7.26 -39.48 17.98
CA VAL A 22 8.23 -38.41 17.83
C VAL A 22 8.03 -37.88 16.41
N ALA A 23 7.42 -36.71 16.28
CA ALA A 23 7.27 -36.05 15.00
C ALA A 23 8.68 -35.78 14.46
N THR A 24 8.99 -36.41 13.33
CA THR A 24 10.24 -36.17 12.61
C THR A 24 10.02 -35.06 11.59
N ASP A 25 11.09 -34.36 11.22
CA ASP A 25 11.11 -33.37 10.13
C ASP A 25 11.43 -34.01 8.77
N LYS A 26 11.72 -35.32 8.73
CA LYS A 26 12.22 -36.05 7.58
C LYS A 26 11.40 -37.28 7.20
N LEU A 27 11.30 -37.53 5.90
CA LEU A 27 10.67 -38.71 5.32
C LEU A 27 11.61 -39.31 4.28
N ASP A 28 12.01 -40.57 4.47
CA ASP A 28 12.79 -41.35 3.51
C ASP A 28 11.89 -42.34 2.72
N GLN A 29 12.50 -43.09 1.80
CA GLN A 29 11.80 -44.07 0.96
C GLN A 29 11.23 -45.28 1.71
N THR A 30 11.58 -45.47 2.99
CA THR A 30 11.09 -46.59 3.81
C THR A 30 9.90 -46.20 4.67
N ALA A 31 9.62 -44.90 4.79
CA ALA A 31 8.57 -44.35 5.62
C ALA A 31 7.39 -43.80 4.79
N SER A 32 6.26 -43.60 5.47
CA SER A 32 5.08 -42.95 4.89
C SER A 32 4.31 -42.18 5.98
N ILE A 33 3.49 -41.23 5.54
CA ILE A 33 2.57 -40.48 6.40
C ILE A 33 1.14 -40.85 6.00
N ALA A 34 0.34 -41.34 6.94
CA ALA A 34 -1.06 -41.70 6.71
C ALA A 34 -1.97 -41.28 7.88
N GLY A 35 -3.26 -41.07 7.60
CA GLY A 35 -4.26 -40.72 8.61
C GLY A 35 -3.87 -39.45 9.38
N ASN A 36 -3.76 -39.56 10.71
CA ASN A 36 -3.45 -38.44 11.61
C ASN A 36 -1.94 -38.25 11.85
N GLN A 37 -1.07 -39.00 11.16
CA GLN A 37 0.37 -38.81 11.26
C GLN A 37 0.77 -37.49 10.61
N THR A 38 1.82 -36.87 11.15
CA THR A 38 2.32 -35.59 10.67
C THR A 38 3.84 -35.53 10.70
N LEU A 39 4.41 -34.75 9.79
CA LEU A 39 5.80 -34.29 9.82
C LEU A 39 5.83 -32.91 10.51
N GLU A 40 6.78 -32.67 11.39
CA GLU A 40 6.93 -31.37 12.07
C GLU A 40 8.32 -30.82 11.80
N SER A 41 8.42 -29.53 11.47
CA SER A 41 9.71 -28.89 11.21
C SER A 41 10.57 -28.91 12.47
N ALA A 42 11.90 -28.92 12.33
CA ALA A 42 12.82 -29.15 13.45
C ALA A 42 12.63 -28.17 14.63
N GLY A 43 12.31 -26.91 14.36
CA GLY A 43 12.00 -25.87 15.34
C GLY A 43 10.53 -25.83 15.79
N GLY A 44 9.69 -26.76 15.33
CA GLY A 44 8.27 -26.84 15.70
C GLY A 44 7.42 -25.69 15.17
N VAL A 45 7.80 -25.07 14.05
CA VAL A 45 7.10 -23.91 13.47
C VAL A 45 5.99 -24.35 12.52
N PHE A 46 6.27 -25.36 11.69
CA PHE A 46 5.35 -25.85 10.67
C PHE A 46 5.08 -27.35 10.81
N ARG A 47 3.89 -27.76 10.40
CA ARG A 47 3.45 -29.17 10.38
C ARG A 47 2.89 -29.51 9.01
N LEU A 48 3.25 -30.68 8.49
CA LEU A 48 2.73 -31.28 7.25
C LEU A 48 1.87 -32.50 7.60
N GLY A 49 0.72 -32.63 6.98
CA GLY A 49 -0.11 -33.82 7.11
C GLY A 49 -1.41 -33.77 6.30
N PHE A 50 -2.23 -34.81 6.45
CA PHE A 50 -3.55 -34.83 5.83
C PHE A 50 -4.57 -34.05 6.67
N PHE A 51 -5.44 -33.29 6.01
CA PHE A 51 -6.52 -32.56 6.64
C PHE A 51 -7.79 -32.56 5.77
N VAL A 52 -8.93 -32.36 6.42
CA VAL A 52 -10.20 -32.08 5.76
C VAL A 52 -10.58 -30.64 6.12
N PRO A 53 -10.80 -29.74 5.14
CA PRO A 53 -11.15 -28.35 5.41
C PRO A 53 -12.39 -28.25 6.31
N PRO A 54 -12.39 -27.36 7.32
CA PRO A 54 -13.56 -27.13 8.15
C PRO A 54 -14.77 -26.72 7.29
N GLY A 55 -15.94 -27.31 7.58
CA GLY A 55 -17.17 -27.03 6.84
C GLY A 55 -17.29 -27.73 5.48
N SER A 56 -16.36 -28.62 5.12
CA SER A 56 -16.48 -29.47 3.93
C SER A 56 -17.54 -30.56 4.13
N SER A 57 -18.48 -30.70 3.18
CA SER A 57 -19.53 -31.74 3.19
C SER A 57 -19.08 -33.09 2.63
N ASP A 58 -17.97 -33.13 1.89
CA ASP A 58 -17.64 -34.25 1.00
C ASP A 58 -16.52 -35.16 1.55
N ALA A 59 -16.08 -34.93 2.80
CA ALA A 59 -14.98 -35.66 3.48
C ALA A 59 -13.68 -35.79 2.65
N ARG A 60 -13.47 -34.88 1.69
CA ARG A 60 -12.29 -34.83 0.82
C ARG A 60 -11.06 -34.43 1.62
N ALA A 61 -10.02 -35.25 1.57
CA ALA A 61 -8.77 -35.01 2.26
C ALA A 61 -7.70 -34.44 1.33
N TYR A 62 -6.87 -33.56 1.90
CA TYR A 62 -5.76 -32.90 1.24
C TYR A 62 -4.51 -33.04 2.07
N LEU A 63 -3.34 -33.10 1.43
CA LEU A 63 -2.06 -32.93 2.09
C LEU A 63 -1.72 -31.43 2.11
N GLY A 64 -1.40 -30.89 3.28
CA GLY A 64 -1.05 -29.48 3.42
C GLY A 64 -0.05 -29.20 4.51
N ILE A 65 0.48 -27.98 4.50
CA ILE A 65 1.38 -27.42 5.52
C ILE A 65 0.62 -26.33 6.27
N TRP A 66 0.73 -26.31 7.59
CA TRP A 66 0.15 -25.28 8.46
C TRP A 66 1.11 -24.92 9.60
N TYR A 67 0.85 -23.80 10.28
CA TYR A 67 1.60 -23.44 11.48
C TYR A 67 1.34 -24.42 12.62
N ALA A 68 2.40 -24.98 13.20
CA ALA A 68 2.32 -25.96 14.27
C ALA A 68 1.96 -25.35 15.63
N THR A 69 2.35 -24.08 15.84
CA THR A 69 2.20 -23.32 17.08
C THR A 69 0.87 -22.56 17.22
N ILE A 70 0.08 -22.48 16.14
CA ILE A 70 -1.21 -21.79 16.14
C ILE A 70 -2.33 -22.81 16.42
N PRO A 71 -3.20 -22.59 17.43
CA PRO A 71 -4.27 -23.52 17.76
C PRO A 71 -5.28 -23.74 16.63
N GLU A 72 -5.64 -22.66 15.94
CA GLU A 72 -6.49 -22.72 14.76
C GLU A 72 -5.67 -23.12 13.53
N GLN A 73 -6.08 -24.20 12.86
CA GLN A 73 -5.35 -24.74 11.70
C GLN A 73 -5.29 -23.71 10.56
N THR A 74 -4.17 -23.00 10.48
CA THR A 74 -3.90 -22.01 9.43
C THR A 74 -3.03 -22.65 8.36
N VAL A 75 -3.68 -23.18 7.32
CA VAL A 75 -3.03 -23.82 6.17
C VAL A 75 -2.38 -22.77 5.27
N VAL A 76 -1.13 -23.00 4.88
CA VAL A 76 -0.31 -22.09 4.05
C VAL A 76 0.12 -22.73 2.73
N TRP A 77 0.00 -24.04 2.60
CA TRP A 77 0.30 -24.77 1.37
C TRP A 77 -0.53 -26.06 1.27
N VAL A 78 -0.89 -26.47 0.05
CA VAL A 78 -1.71 -27.66 -0.25
C VAL A 78 -1.22 -28.32 -1.54
N ALA A 79 -0.76 -29.57 -1.45
CA ALA A 79 -0.19 -30.29 -2.59
C ALA A 79 -1.26 -30.62 -3.65
N ASN A 80 -2.28 -31.37 -3.25
CA ASN A 80 -3.25 -32.00 -4.14
C ASN A 80 -4.55 -31.17 -4.25
N ARG A 81 -4.45 -29.84 -4.25
CA ARG A 81 -5.61 -28.93 -4.25
C ARG A 81 -6.56 -29.10 -5.45
N ARG A 82 -6.08 -29.62 -6.57
CA ARG A 82 -6.91 -29.94 -7.75
C ARG A 82 -7.50 -31.36 -7.70
N ASN A 83 -6.80 -32.29 -7.06
CA ASN A 83 -7.12 -33.72 -7.04
C ASN A 83 -7.21 -34.18 -5.57
N PRO A 84 -8.35 -33.99 -4.88
CA PRO A 84 -8.51 -34.44 -3.50
C PRO A 84 -8.50 -35.96 -3.38
N VAL A 85 -8.15 -36.46 -2.19
CA VAL A 85 -8.42 -37.85 -1.82
C VAL A 85 -9.90 -37.97 -1.45
N VAL A 86 -10.70 -38.62 -2.30
CA VAL A 86 -12.17 -38.70 -2.17
C VAL A 86 -12.63 -39.69 -1.10
N ARG A 87 -11.79 -40.68 -0.76
CA ARG A 87 -12.05 -41.67 0.31
C ARG A 87 -10.78 -41.85 1.13
N PRO A 88 -10.59 -41.06 2.19
CA PRO A 88 -9.44 -41.20 3.07
C PRO A 88 -9.42 -42.61 3.72
N PRO A 89 -8.24 -43.08 4.19
CA PRO A 89 -7.00 -42.33 4.33
C PRO A 89 -6.26 -42.13 2.99
N GLY A 90 -5.58 -40.99 2.86
CA GLY A 90 -4.51 -40.83 1.89
C GLY A 90 -3.17 -41.25 2.52
N VAL A 91 -2.19 -41.58 1.66
CA VAL A 91 -0.83 -41.91 2.08
C VAL A 91 0.16 -41.05 1.30
N LEU A 92 1.05 -40.36 2.00
CA LEU A 92 2.21 -39.69 1.41
C LEU A 92 3.43 -40.60 1.55
N THR A 93 4.17 -40.78 0.46
CA THR A 93 5.41 -41.55 0.42
C THR A 93 6.40 -40.96 -0.58
N LEU A 94 7.67 -41.40 -0.50
CA LEU A 94 8.67 -41.18 -1.55
C LEU A 94 8.74 -42.40 -2.46
N SER A 95 8.57 -42.16 -3.75
CA SER A 95 8.74 -43.15 -4.79
C SER A 95 10.22 -43.55 -4.99
N ALA A 96 10.46 -44.67 -5.68
CA ALA A 96 11.81 -45.19 -5.92
C ALA A 96 12.71 -44.24 -6.75
N ASP A 97 12.08 -43.45 -7.62
CA ASP A 97 12.68 -42.36 -8.40
C ASP A 97 12.79 -41.04 -7.61
N GLY A 98 12.42 -41.04 -6.33
CA GLY A 98 12.64 -39.93 -5.40
C GLY A 98 11.57 -38.84 -5.44
N ARG A 99 10.41 -39.08 -6.06
CA ARG A 99 9.30 -38.11 -6.09
C ARG A 99 8.37 -38.27 -4.89
N LEU A 100 7.80 -37.17 -4.42
CA LEU A 100 6.71 -37.20 -3.45
C LEU A 100 5.44 -37.67 -4.14
N VAL A 101 4.79 -38.70 -3.60
CA VAL A 101 3.57 -39.29 -4.18
C VAL A 101 2.47 -39.38 -3.11
N ILE A 102 1.27 -38.94 -3.49
CA ILE A 102 0.05 -39.12 -2.69
C ILE A 102 -0.77 -40.24 -3.31
N LEU A 103 -1.03 -41.28 -2.53
CA LEU A 103 -1.86 -42.43 -2.89
C LEU A 103 -3.22 -42.36 -2.20
N ASP A 104 -4.27 -42.85 -2.86
CA ASP A 104 -5.57 -43.09 -2.23
C ASP A 104 -5.63 -44.47 -1.54
N GLY A 105 -6.75 -44.77 -0.88
CA GLY A 105 -6.96 -46.07 -0.21
C GLY A 105 -7.00 -47.29 -1.15
N ARG A 106 -6.86 -47.11 -2.47
CA ARG A 106 -6.71 -48.18 -3.48
C ARG A 106 -5.30 -48.22 -4.07
N ASN A 107 -4.34 -47.50 -3.47
CA ASN A 107 -2.98 -47.32 -3.98
C ASN A 107 -2.92 -46.66 -5.37
N ALA A 108 -3.94 -45.91 -5.77
CA ALA A 108 -3.90 -45.11 -6.99
C ALA A 108 -3.24 -43.76 -6.70
N THR A 109 -2.35 -43.33 -7.60
CA THR A 109 -1.71 -42.01 -7.50
C THR A 109 -2.71 -40.89 -7.74
N VAL A 110 -2.88 -40.04 -6.72
CA VAL A 110 -3.72 -38.85 -6.74
C VAL A 110 -2.92 -37.61 -7.14
N TRP A 111 -1.65 -37.55 -6.72
CA TRP A 111 -0.73 -36.46 -7.00
C TRP A 111 0.72 -36.94 -6.91
N SER A 112 1.61 -36.34 -7.69
CA SER A 112 3.06 -36.52 -7.62
C SER A 112 3.75 -35.17 -7.80
N SER A 113 4.90 -34.98 -7.18
CA SER A 113 5.80 -33.85 -7.52
C SER A 113 6.29 -33.98 -8.96
N ASP A 114 6.61 -32.83 -9.57
CA ASP A 114 7.19 -32.79 -10.92
C ASP A 114 8.59 -33.44 -10.94
N ASP A 115 9.01 -33.90 -12.12
CA ASP A 115 10.29 -34.56 -12.31
C ASP A 115 11.45 -33.57 -12.15
N ALA A 116 12.51 -33.96 -11.44
CA ALA A 116 13.75 -33.20 -11.49
C ALA A 116 14.34 -33.30 -12.90
N ALA A 117 14.63 -32.17 -13.53
CA ALA A 117 15.21 -32.15 -14.88
C ALA A 117 16.47 -33.03 -14.95
N GLY A 118 16.38 -34.17 -15.66
CA GLY A 118 17.50 -35.07 -15.91
C GLY A 118 17.56 -36.36 -15.08
N SER A 119 16.60 -36.66 -14.20
CA SER A 119 16.60 -37.89 -13.39
C SER A 119 15.76 -39.02 -13.99
N GLY A 120 16.17 -39.56 -15.13
CA GLY A 120 15.60 -40.79 -15.69
C GLY A 120 16.07 -42.08 -14.98
N GLY A 121 16.50 -42.00 -13.72
CA GLY A 121 17.12 -43.09 -12.97
C GLY A 121 16.69 -43.13 -11.50
N VAL A 122 16.93 -44.28 -10.85
CA VAL A 122 16.66 -44.49 -9.42
C VAL A 122 17.39 -43.43 -8.60
N ALA A 123 16.66 -42.69 -7.77
CA ALA A 123 17.26 -41.71 -6.87
C ALA A 123 17.82 -42.44 -5.64
N THR A 124 19.15 -42.55 -5.57
CA THR A 124 19.81 -43.13 -4.40
C THR A 124 19.67 -42.18 -3.21
N ARG A 125 19.10 -42.68 -2.10
CA ARG A 125 18.93 -41.95 -0.83
C ARG A 125 18.13 -40.65 -0.99
N ALA A 126 16.97 -40.71 -1.66
CA ALA A 126 16.05 -39.58 -1.67
C ALA A 126 15.51 -39.29 -0.26
N LEU A 127 15.47 -38.03 0.12
CA LEU A 127 15.01 -37.56 1.43
C LEU A 127 14.12 -36.33 1.25
N ALA A 128 12.92 -36.39 1.79
CA ALA A 128 12.05 -35.24 1.93
C ALA A 128 12.19 -34.65 3.34
N GLN A 129 12.26 -33.34 3.46
CA GLN A 129 12.43 -32.64 4.73
C GLN A 129 11.56 -31.39 4.78
N LEU A 130 10.83 -31.19 5.88
CA LEU A 130 10.10 -29.94 6.16
C LEU A 130 11.00 -29.00 6.96
N LEU A 131 11.32 -27.85 6.37
CA LEU A 131 12.20 -26.84 6.94
C LEU A 131 11.42 -25.84 7.81
N ASP A 132 12.12 -25.13 8.71
CA ASP A 132 11.51 -24.15 9.62
C ASP A 132 11.01 -22.86 8.96
N ASN A 133 11.37 -22.63 7.69
CA ASN A 133 10.74 -21.59 6.86
C ASN A 133 9.41 -22.05 6.23
N GLY A 134 9.03 -23.32 6.40
CA GLY A 134 7.82 -23.92 5.86
C GLY A 134 8.01 -24.60 4.49
N ASP A 135 9.24 -24.65 3.97
CA ASP A 135 9.52 -25.30 2.71
C ASP A 135 9.69 -26.80 2.87
N LEU A 136 8.92 -27.58 2.10
CA LEU A 136 9.10 -29.02 1.95
C LEU A 136 10.04 -29.28 0.77
N VAL A 137 11.23 -29.81 1.06
CA VAL A 137 12.30 -30.00 0.09
C VAL A 137 12.58 -31.48 -0.11
N VAL A 138 12.79 -31.89 -1.36
CA VAL A 138 13.27 -33.21 -1.74
C VAL A 138 14.71 -33.09 -2.21
N THR A 139 15.60 -33.89 -1.64
CA THR A 139 17.02 -33.95 -2.02
C THR A 139 17.40 -35.36 -2.45
N HIS A 140 18.33 -35.45 -3.41
CA HIS A 140 18.94 -36.73 -3.82
C HIS A 140 20.39 -36.80 -3.31
N GLY A 141 20.78 -37.97 -2.80
CA GLY A 141 22.14 -38.22 -2.35
C GLY A 141 23.05 -38.69 -3.49
N GLY A 142 24.12 -37.94 -3.77
CA GLY A 142 25.22 -38.37 -4.62
C GLY A 142 26.49 -38.60 -3.80
N GLU A 143 27.01 -39.83 -3.80
CA GLU A 143 28.40 -40.08 -3.42
C GLU A 143 29.30 -39.54 -4.54
N SER A 144 29.85 -38.33 -4.34
CA SER A 144 31.02 -37.92 -5.13
C SER A 144 32.23 -38.71 -4.63
N GLN A 145 32.70 -39.67 -5.44
CA GLN A 145 34.07 -40.13 -5.31
C GLN A 145 35.00 -38.92 -5.52
N SER A 146 35.92 -38.72 -4.58
CA SER A 146 36.91 -37.63 -4.51
C SER A 146 36.42 -36.33 -3.85
N GLY A 147 36.52 -36.28 -2.51
CA GLY A 147 37.15 -35.17 -1.77
C GLY A 147 36.52 -33.77 -1.77
N SER A 148 35.49 -33.48 -2.58
CA SER A 148 34.71 -32.24 -2.47
C SER A 148 33.41 -32.53 -1.72
N THR A 149 33.12 -31.72 -0.69
CA THR A 149 31.87 -31.72 0.10
C THR A 149 30.66 -32.14 -0.74
N GLY A 150 30.02 -33.25 -0.35
CA GLY A 150 28.91 -33.86 -1.09
C GLY A 150 27.81 -32.83 -1.37
N ARG A 151 27.60 -32.53 -2.65
CA ARG A 151 26.61 -31.53 -3.08
C ARG A 151 25.25 -32.21 -3.14
N THR A 152 24.48 -32.12 -2.05
CA THR A 152 23.04 -32.44 -2.08
C THR A 152 22.35 -31.48 -3.04
N SER A 153 21.89 -31.97 -4.18
CA SER A 153 21.09 -31.18 -5.13
C SER A 153 19.62 -31.22 -4.69
N VAL A 154 19.00 -30.05 -4.56
CA VAL A 154 17.54 -29.92 -4.41
C VAL A 154 16.88 -30.39 -5.70
N ALA A 155 16.06 -31.43 -5.60
CA ALA A 155 15.35 -32.03 -6.72
C ALA A 155 13.97 -31.39 -6.92
N TRP A 156 13.32 -31.01 -5.83
CA TRP A 156 12.01 -30.36 -5.81
C TRP A 156 11.83 -29.59 -4.49
N GLU A 157 11.13 -28.46 -4.53
CA GLU A 157 10.75 -27.70 -3.33
C GLU A 157 9.33 -27.14 -3.44
N SER A 158 8.62 -27.09 -2.31
CA SER A 158 7.24 -26.59 -2.27
C SER A 158 7.14 -25.10 -2.55
N PHE A 159 8.20 -24.34 -2.29
CA PHE A 159 8.29 -22.91 -2.54
C PHE A 159 8.19 -22.52 -4.02
N ASP A 160 8.48 -23.46 -4.92
CA ASP A 160 8.29 -23.31 -6.36
C ASP A 160 6.82 -23.46 -6.81
N TYR A 161 5.98 -24.04 -5.95
CA TYR A 161 4.58 -24.34 -6.23
C TYR A 161 3.64 -23.73 -5.16
N PRO A 162 3.63 -22.39 -5.00
CA PRO A 162 2.78 -21.73 -4.03
C PRO A 162 1.28 -22.02 -4.26
N THR A 163 0.49 -21.91 -3.17
CA THR A 163 -0.97 -22.04 -3.26
C THR A 163 -1.66 -20.69 -3.29
N ASP A 164 -2.26 -20.24 -2.19
CA ASP A 164 -2.84 -18.90 -2.03
C ASP A 164 -1.99 -17.99 -1.14
N THR A 165 -0.94 -18.55 -0.52
CA THR A 165 -0.11 -17.89 0.48
C THR A 165 1.35 -17.83 0.04
N LEU A 166 1.98 -16.68 0.34
CA LEU A 166 3.42 -16.43 0.25
C LEU A 166 3.96 -16.23 1.68
N LEU A 167 4.89 -17.10 2.08
CA LEU A 167 5.62 -17.05 3.36
C LEU A 167 6.90 -16.22 3.25
N PRO A 168 7.54 -15.83 4.37
CA PRO A 168 8.83 -15.16 4.34
C PRO A 168 9.88 -16.00 3.59
N GLY A 169 10.63 -15.35 2.70
CA GLY A 169 11.65 -15.99 1.86
C GLY A 169 11.13 -16.64 0.58
N MET A 170 9.82 -16.88 0.44
CA MET A 170 9.25 -17.37 -0.82
C MET A 170 9.38 -16.32 -1.93
N LYS A 171 9.52 -16.80 -3.17
CA LYS A 171 9.59 -15.96 -4.37
C LYS A 171 8.24 -15.92 -5.09
N LEU A 172 7.72 -14.73 -5.37
CA LEU A 172 6.56 -14.51 -6.25
C LEU A 172 7.07 -13.88 -7.56
N GLY A 173 7.00 -14.60 -8.67
CA GLY A 173 7.55 -14.12 -9.94
C GLY A 173 7.97 -15.25 -10.87
N VAL A 174 8.95 -14.97 -11.72
CA VAL A 174 9.43 -15.89 -12.76
C VAL A 174 10.91 -16.18 -12.59
N ASP A 175 11.28 -17.44 -12.82
CA ASP A 175 12.65 -17.89 -12.97
C ASP A 175 12.82 -18.43 -14.39
N GLY A 176 13.56 -17.69 -15.20
CA GLY A 176 13.78 -18.00 -16.61
C GLY A 176 14.74 -19.16 -16.83
N ARG A 177 15.57 -19.53 -15.85
CA ARG A 177 16.51 -20.65 -15.97
C ARG A 177 15.81 -21.99 -15.84
N SER A 178 14.89 -22.08 -14.87
CA SER A 178 14.11 -23.28 -14.59
C SER A 178 12.76 -23.31 -15.32
N GLY A 179 12.33 -22.19 -15.91
CA GLY A 179 11.02 -22.06 -16.55
C GLY A 179 9.86 -21.98 -15.56
N ILE A 180 10.13 -21.71 -14.28
CA ILE A 180 9.14 -21.71 -13.20
C ILE A 180 8.45 -20.35 -13.09
N SER A 181 7.11 -20.37 -12.96
CA SER A 181 6.30 -19.18 -12.65
C SER A 181 5.55 -19.38 -11.34
N ARG A 182 5.99 -18.65 -10.30
CA ARG A 182 5.46 -18.70 -8.95
C ARG A 182 4.38 -17.63 -8.76
N ASN A 183 3.12 -18.07 -8.72
CA ASN A 183 1.94 -17.21 -8.62
C ASN A 183 1.05 -17.69 -7.47
N ILE A 184 0.43 -16.78 -6.71
CA ILE A 184 -0.56 -17.18 -5.71
C ILE A 184 -1.96 -17.15 -6.31
N THR A 185 -2.74 -18.20 -6.09
CA THR A 185 -4.11 -18.37 -6.57
C THR A 185 -5.01 -18.73 -5.40
N SER A 186 -6.08 -17.94 -5.21
CA SER A 186 -6.99 -18.06 -4.08
C SER A 186 -7.55 -19.47 -3.94
N TRP A 187 -8.01 -19.83 -2.75
CA TRP A 187 -8.94 -20.94 -2.61
C TRP A 187 -10.28 -20.59 -3.27
N ARG A 188 -11.06 -21.61 -3.64
CA ARG A 188 -12.42 -21.43 -4.18
C ARG A 188 -13.36 -20.93 -3.09
N SER A 189 -13.22 -21.46 -1.88
CA SER A 189 -13.93 -21.00 -0.68
C SER A 189 -13.17 -21.44 0.57
N ALA A 190 -13.62 -21.01 1.76
CA ALA A 190 -13.02 -21.45 3.02
C ALA A 190 -13.05 -22.98 3.24
N ALA A 191 -14.05 -23.67 2.66
CA ALA A 191 -14.20 -25.13 2.76
C ALA A 191 -13.64 -25.89 1.54
N ASP A 192 -13.13 -25.19 0.51
CA ASP A 192 -12.62 -25.80 -0.72
C ASP A 192 -11.30 -25.16 -1.17
N PRO A 193 -10.15 -25.83 -0.94
CA PRO A 193 -8.83 -25.33 -1.31
C PRO A 193 -8.53 -25.39 -2.81
N SER A 194 -9.44 -25.93 -3.63
CA SER A 194 -9.28 -25.94 -5.08
C SER A 194 -9.03 -24.52 -5.62
N PRO A 195 -8.31 -24.38 -6.75
CA PRO A 195 -8.04 -23.08 -7.34
C PRO A 195 -9.31 -22.26 -7.55
N GLY A 196 -9.36 -21.07 -6.94
CA GLY A 196 -10.45 -20.12 -7.05
C GLY A 196 -10.33 -19.20 -8.26
N ALA A 197 -11.13 -18.13 -8.27
CA ALA A 197 -11.23 -17.21 -9.41
C ALA A 197 -10.12 -16.16 -9.48
N TYR A 198 -9.37 -15.96 -8.40
CA TYR A 198 -8.38 -14.88 -8.29
C TYR A 198 -6.95 -15.41 -8.32
N THR A 199 -6.10 -14.74 -9.09
CA THR A 199 -4.66 -15.01 -9.16
C THR A 199 -3.88 -13.72 -9.07
N PHE A 200 -2.88 -13.66 -8.20
CA PHE A 200 -1.93 -12.55 -8.11
C PHE A 200 -0.57 -13.01 -8.64
N LYS A 201 -0.06 -12.29 -9.64
CA LYS A 201 1.16 -12.68 -10.36
C LYS A 201 1.92 -11.51 -10.93
N LEU A 202 3.22 -11.73 -11.13
CA LEU A 202 4.06 -10.86 -11.95
C LEU A 202 3.64 -10.99 -13.42
N VAL A 203 3.65 -9.87 -14.14
CA VAL A 203 3.58 -9.87 -15.61
C VAL A 203 4.90 -9.30 -16.14
N SER A 204 5.62 -10.12 -16.90
CA SER A 204 6.87 -9.74 -17.56
C SER A 204 6.61 -8.81 -18.76
N GLY A 205 7.59 -7.99 -19.12
CA GLY A 205 7.47 -6.95 -20.14
C GLY A 205 8.46 -5.82 -19.87
N GLY A 206 8.03 -4.57 -19.96
CA GLY A 206 8.82 -3.38 -19.62
C GLY A 206 9.37 -3.37 -18.19
N LEU A 207 8.74 -2.65 -17.26
CA LEU A 207 9.13 -2.68 -15.85
C LEU A 207 8.38 -3.79 -15.09
N PRO A 208 9.00 -4.48 -14.11
CA PRO A 208 8.32 -5.49 -13.30
C PRO A 208 7.09 -4.93 -12.60
N GLU A 209 5.94 -5.59 -12.78
CA GLU A 209 4.66 -5.14 -12.23
C GLU A 209 3.79 -6.35 -11.87
N PHE A 210 3.09 -6.27 -10.74
CA PHE A 210 2.22 -7.33 -10.24
C PHE A 210 0.76 -6.96 -10.41
N PHE A 211 -0.05 -7.93 -10.83
CA PHE A 211 -1.46 -7.73 -11.10
C PHE A 211 -2.29 -8.76 -10.35
N LEU A 212 -3.43 -8.31 -9.86
CA LEU A 212 -4.51 -9.18 -9.41
C LEU A 212 -5.47 -9.40 -10.57
N PHE A 213 -5.70 -10.67 -10.90
CA PHE A 213 -6.64 -11.08 -11.93
C PHE A 213 -7.85 -11.75 -11.31
N ARG A 214 -9.03 -11.51 -11.90
CA ARG A 214 -10.21 -12.36 -11.77
C ARG A 214 -10.45 -13.04 -13.12
N GLY A 215 -10.13 -14.33 -13.22
CA GLY A 215 -10.02 -15.00 -14.51
C GLY A 215 -8.99 -14.32 -15.41
N LEU A 216 -9.43 -13.75 -16.54
CA LEU A 216 -8.57 -13.01 -17.48
C LEU A 216 -8.55 -11.50 -17.25
N SER A 217 -9.43 -10.96 -16.40
CA SER A 217 -9.56 -9.51 -16.19
C SER A 217 -8.66 -9.03 -15.07
N LYS A 218 -7.88 -7.97 -15.32
CA LYS A 218 -7.12 -7.25 -14.27
C LYS A 218 -8.09 -6.49 -13.38
N THR A 219 -7.97 -6.63 -12.07
CA THR A 219 -8.77 -5.89 -11.09
C THR A 219 -7.94 -4.92 -10.26
N TYR A 220 -6.63 -5.14 -10.18
CA TYR A 220 -5.67 -4.27 -9.50
C TYR A 220 -4.28 -4.43 -10.11
N ALA A 221 -3.48 -3.36 -10.05
CA ALA A 221 -2.06 -3.39 -10.36
C ALA A 221 -1.25 -2.69 -9.27
N SER A 222 -0.10 -3.26 -8.93
CA SER A 222 0.83 -2.70 -7.94
C SER A 222 1.51 -1.41 -8.39
N GLY A 223 1.39 -1.04 -9.66
CA GLY A 223 2.30 -0.11 -10.31
C GLY A 223 3.67 -0.75 -10.54
N PRO A 224 4.44 -0.27 -11.55
CA PRO A 224 5.75 -0.81 -11.84
C PRO A 224 6.75 -0.55 -10.71
N TRP A 225 7.73 -1.44 -10.61
CA TRP A 225 8.91 -1.28 -9.76
C TRP A 225 9.84 -0.20 -10.31
N ASN A 226 10.20 0.76 -9.47
CA ASN A 226 11.07 1.89 -9.85
C ASN A 226 12.47 1.82 -9.23
N GLY A 227 12.96 0.64 -8.84
CA GLY A 227 14.25 0.49 -8.15
C GLY A 227 14.21 0.75 -6.64
N ALA A 228 13.16 1.37 -6.12
CA ALA A 228 13.02 1.67 -4.69
C ALA A 228 11.69 1.15 -4.09
N GLU A 229 10.60 1.20 -4.85
CA GLU A 229 9.26 0.76 -4.45
C GLU A 229 8.39 0.38 -5.65
N LEU A 230 7.29 -0.32 -5.38
CA LEU A 230 6.19 -0.47 -6.35
C LEU A 230 5.38 0.82 -6.29
N THR A 231 5.25 1.53 -7.41
CA THR A 231 4.72 2.91 -7.42
C THR A 231 3.25 3.04 -6.99
N GLY A 232 2.48 1.95 -6.99
CA GLY A 232 1.11 1.91 -6.44
C GLY A 232 1.04 1.52 -4.97
N VAL A 233 2.19 1.34 -4.31
CA VAL A 233 2.29 0.86 -2.92
C VAL A 233 3.31 1.69 -2.10
N PRO A 234 3.26 3.04 -2.13
CA PRO A 234 4.32 3.87 -1.55
C PRO A 234 4.48 3.70 -0.03
N ASN A 235 3.41 3.34 0.67
CA ASN A 235 3.38 3.23 2.14
C ASN A 235 3.78 1.85 2.67
N LEU A 236 4.34 0.96 1.84
CA LEU A 236 4.68 -0.40 2.29
C LEU A 236 5.90 -0.46 3.21
N LYS A 237 6.76 0.58 3.21
CA LYS A 237 8.00 0.58 4.00
C LYS A 237 7.69 0.53 5.49
N SER A 238 8.03 -0.58 6.14
CA SER A 238 7.92 -0.81 7.59
C SER A 238 9.28 -1.21 8.16
N ARG A 239 9.51 -0.98 9.47
CA ARG A 239 10.70 -1.48 10.17
C ARG A 239 10.68 -3.01 10.36
N ASP A 240 9.48 -3.59 10.36
CA ASP A 240 9.28 -5.01 10.68
C ASP A 240 9.44 -5.93 9.46
N PHE A 241 9.41 -5.34 8.26
CA PHE A 241 9.41 -6.10 7.00
C PHE A 241 10.42 -5.54 6.02
N ILE A 242 11.20 -6.45 5.44
CA ILE A 242 12.10 -6.16 4.33
C ILE A 242 11.44 -6.67 3.07
N PHE A 243 11.10 -5.75 2.16
CA PHE A 243 10.48 -6.06 0.88
C PHE A 243 11.49 -5.86 -0.24
N THR A 244 11.64 -6.85 -1.11
CA THR A 244 12.63 -6.81 -2.19
C THR A 244 12.00 -7.26 -3.49
N VAL A 245 12.18 -6.47 -4.55
CA VAL A 245 11.98 -6.91 -5.92
C VAL A 245 13.35 -7.12 -6.55
N VAL A 246 13.65 -8.36 -6.91
CA VAL A 246 14.83 -8.73 -7.67
C VAL A 246 14.43 -8.78 -9.14
N SER A 247 15.18 -8.11 -10.00
CA SER A 247 14.96 -8.11 -11.45
C SER A 247 16.29 -8.17 -12.17
N ASN A 248 16.60 -9.31 -12.76
CA ASN A 248 17.81 -9.55 -13.54
C ASN A 248 17.48 -10.48 -14.74
N PRO A 249 18.43 -10.76 -15.65
CA PRO A 249 18.17 -11.60 -16.82
C PRO A 249 17.72 -13.04 -16.52
N ASP A 250 18.02 -13.55 -15.32
CA ASP A 250 17.74 -14.93 -14.93
C ASP A 250 16.40 -15.06 -14.20
N GLU A 251 16.11 -14.15 -13.28
CA GLU A 251 14.90 -14.17 -12.48
C GLU A 251 14.36 -12.77 -12.22
N THR A 252 13.04 -12.67 -12.15
CA THR A 252 12.34 -11.48 -11.69
C THR A 252 11.29 -11.89 -10.69
N HIS A 253 11.43 -11.47 -9.44
CA HIS A 253 10.51 -11.87 -8.38
C HIS A 253 10.45 -10.85 -7.24
N TYR A 254 9.34 -10.88 -6.53
CA TYR A 254 9.18 -10.27 -5.23
C TYR A 254 9.43 -11.30 -4.14
N THR A 255 10.10 -10.89 -3.07
CA THR A 255 10.26 -11.67 -1.84
C THR A 255 10.18 -10.73 -0.63
N TYR A 256 9.90 -11.28 0.53
CA TYR A 256 9.92 -10.51 1.78
C TYR A 256 10.50 -11.32 2.94
N TYR A 257 11.05 -10.60 3.91
CA TYR A 257 11.53 -11.14 5.18
C TYR A 257 10.92 -10.38 6.35
N VAL A 258 10.94 -11.00 7.52
CA VAL A 258 10.48 -10.41 8.79
C VAL A 258 11.69 -10.14 9.65
N SER A 259 11.81 -8.93 10.20
CA SER A 259 12.98 -8.49 10.98
C SER A 259 13.12 -9.24 12.30
N ASP A 260 12.00 -9.50 12.98
CA ASP A 260 11.95 -10.33 14.20
C ASP A 260 11.51 -11.76 13.81
N PRO A 261 12.38 -12.78 13.93
CA PRO A 261 12.05 -14.15 13.56
C PRO A 261 10.96 -14.78 14.45
N SER A 262 10.64 -14.18 15.61
CA SER A 262 9.53 -14.63 16.46
C SER A 262 8.15 -14.19 15.96
N VAL A 263 8.10 -13.28 14.99
CA VAL A 263 6.86 -12.75 14.42
C VAL A 263 6.45 -13.59 13.21
N LEU A 264 5.29 -14.26 13.31
CA LEU A 264 4.71 -14.96 12.17
C LEU A 264 3.94 -13.97 11.31
N SER A 265 4.25 -13.95 10.00
CA SER A 265 3.51 -13.16 9.02
C SER A 265 3.33 -13.92 7.72
N ARG A 266 2.18 -13.72 7.09
CA ARG A 266 1.82 -14.33 5.81
C ARG A 266 1.19 -13.32 4.88
N PHE A 267 1.48 -13.45 3.60
CA PHE A 267 0.82 -12.73 2.53
C PHE A 267 -0.13 -13.70 1.79
N VAL A 268 -1.43 -13.51 1.92
CA VAL A 268 -2.48 -14.41 1.40
C VAL A 268 -3.37 -13.75 0.37
N LEU A 269 -3.86 -14.53 -0.60
CA LEU A 269 -4.86 -14.11 -1.56
C LEU A 269 -6.26 -14.63 -1.16
N ASN A 270 -7.12 -13.73 -0.69
CA ASN A 270 -8.47 -14.03 -0.26
C ASN A 270 -9.43 -14.11 -1.46
N GLY A 271 -9.99 -15.31 -1.71
CA GLY A 271 -10.89 -15.56 -2.85
C GLY A 271 -12.29 -14.99 -2.70
N THR A 272 -12.78 -14.80 -1.47
CA THR A 272 -14.12 -14.26 -1.20
C THR A 272 -14.15 -12.75 -1.39
N MET A 273 -13.13 -12.05 -0.90
CA MET A 273 -12.99 -10.60 -1.00
C MET A 273 -12.33 -10.15 -2.30
N GLY A 274 -11.59 -11.05 -2.98
CA GLY A 274 -10.79 -10.67 -4.14
C GLY A 274 -9.67 -9.70 -3.77
N GLN A 275 -8.97 -9.99 -2.66
CA GLN A 275 -7.96 -9.10 -2.09
C GLN A 275 -6.67 -9.85 -1.76
N VAL A 276 -5.55 -9.19 -2.02
CA VAL A 276 -4.24 -9.56 -1.47
C VAL A 276 -4.13 -8.96 -0.06
N GLN A 277 -3.81 -9.78 0.94
CA GLN A 277 -3.84 -9.38 2.35
C GLN A 277 -2.56 -9.82 3.07
N ARG A 278 -2.02 -8.95 3.91
CA ARG A 278 -0.95 -9.33 4.84
C ARG A 278 -1.50 -9.46 6.25
N PHE A 279 -1.17 -10.57 6.90
CA PHE A 279 -1.49 -10.79 8.30
C PHE A 279 -0.21 -10.94 9.13
N THR A 280 -0.29 -10.51 10.38
CA THR A 280 0.72 -10.75 11.41
C THR A 280 0.04 -11.41 12.61
N TRP A 281 0.68 -12.43 13.17
CA TRP A 281 0.16 -13.14 14.34
C TRP A 281 0.53 -12.39 15.62
N HIS A 282 -0.48 -12.02 16.41
CA HIS A 282 -0.25 -11.43 17.73
C HIS A 282 -0.20 -12.49 18.81
N ARG A 283 0.65 -12.25 19.84
CA ARG A 283 0.75 -13.12 21.02
C ARG A 283 -0.57 -13.24 21.81
N GLY A 284 -1.51 -12.31 21.62
CA GLY A 284 -2.86 -12.33 22.19
C GLY A 284 -3.83 -13.35 21.56
N GLY A 285 -3.38 -14.14 20.59
CA GLY A 285 -4.15 -15.30 20.07
C GLY A 285 -4.98 -15.03 18.82
N GLY A 286 -4.46 -14.26 17.85
CA GLY A 286 -5.18 -14.03 16.59
C GLY A 286 -4.35 -13.41 15.48
N TRP A 287 -4.80 -13.62 14.24
CA TRP A 287 -4.28 -12.94 13.06
C TRP A 287 -4.82 -11.51 12.99
N SER A 288 -3.93 -10.53 12.89
CA SER A 288 -4.28 -9.14 12.64
C SER A 288 -3.90 -8.73 11.22
N GLY A 289 -4.85 -8.09 10.54
CA GLY A 289 -4.62 -7.55 9.21
C GLY A 289 -3.68 -6.34 9.29
N PHE A 290 -2.58 -6.41 8.56
CA PHE A 290 -1.59 -5.33 8.46
C PHE A 290 -1.91 -4.39 7.30
N TRP A 291 -2.17 -4.95 6.11
CA TRP A 291 -2.70 -4.22 4.95
C TRP A 291 -3.46 -5.15 4.01
N HIS A 292 -4.24 -4.57 3.10
CA HIS A 292 -4.85 -5.28 1.98
C HIS A 292 -4.91 -4.39 0.73
N PHE A 293 -4.90 -5.01 -0.45
CA PHE A 293 -5.19 -4.34 -1.72
C PHE A 293 -6.24 -5.10 -2.54
N PRO A 294 -7.11 -4.42 -3.30
CA PRO A 294 -7.30 -2.95 -3.38
C PRO A 294 -7.71 -2.33 -2.04
N LEU A 295 -7.17 -1.16 -1.68
CA LEU A 295 -7.46 -0.48 -0.41
C LEU A 295 -8.61 0.52 -0.53
N ASP A 296 -8.68 1.22 -1.66
CA ASP A 296 -9.68 2.26 -1.93
C ASP A 296 -10.10 2.28 -3.41
N PRO A 297 -11.11 3.09 -3.81
CA PRO A 297 -11.63 3.09 -5.17
C PRO A 297 -10.60 3.43 -6.28
N CYS A 298 -9.50 4.11 -5.97
CA CYS A 298 -8.45 4.44 -6.93
C CYS A 298 -7.47 3.30 -7.21
N ASP A 299 -7.50 2.23 -6.40
CA ASP A 299 -6.74 1.01 -6.66
C ASP A 299 -7.43 0.07 -7.65
N SER A 300 -8.70 0.32 -7.99
CA SER A 300 -9.38 -0.42 -9.05
C SER A 300 -8.66 -0.19 -10.38
N TYR A 301 -8.27 -1.27 -11.04
CA TYR A 301 -7.50 -1.19 -12.28
C TYR A 301 -8.19 -0.32 -13.34
N ALA A 302 -7.43 0.61 -13.92
CA ALA A 302 -7.84 1.53 -14.98
C ALA A 302 -9.09 2.38 -14.65
N ARG A 303 -9.28 2.74 -13.37
CA ARG A 303 -10.46 3.49 -12.87
C ARG A 303 -10.83 4.73 -13.71
N CYS A 304 -9.84 5.49 -14.15
CA CYS A 304 -10.03 6.78 -14.85
C CYS A 304 -9.74 6.72 -16.36
N GLY A 305 -9.63 5.51 -16.92
CA GLY A 305 -9.36 5.31 -18.34
C GLY A 305 -8.01 5.87 -18.82
N ALA A 306 -7.82 5.91 -20.14
CA ALA A 306 -6.58 6.39 -20.75
C ALA A 306 -6.36 7.89 -20.53
N PHE A 307 -5.13 8.28 -20.19
CA PHE A 307 -4.70 9.66 -19.92
C PHE A 307 -5.48 10.38 -18.80
N GLY A 308 -6.26 9.63 -18.01
CA GLY A 308 -6.85 10.07 -16.76
C GLY A 308 -6.09 9.47 -15.58
N TYR A 309 -6.13 10.16 -14.44
CA TYR A 309 -5.56 9.68 -13.20
C TYR A 309 -6.57 9.81 -12.06
N CYS A 310 -6.45 8.92 -11.07
CA CYS A 310 -7.30 8.91 -9.89
C CYS A 310 -6.64 9.64 -8.71
N ASP A 311 -7.42 10.42 -7.96
CA ASP A 311 -7.00 11.10 -6.72
C ASP A 311 -8.14 11.02 -5.69
N VAL A 312 -7.87 10.39 -4.55
CA VAL A 312 -8.85 10.23 -3.45
C VAL A 312 -9.17 11.55 -2.75
N GLY A 313 -8.33 12.57 -2.90
CA GLY A 313 -8.56 13.91 -2.37
C GLY A 313 -9.46 14.78 -3.23
N GLN A 314 -9.90 14.30 -4.40
CA GLN A 314 -10.72 15.06 -5.35
C GLN A 314 -12.14 14.49 -5.50
N SER A 315 -13.08 15.38 -5.82
CA SER A 315 -14.44 15.04 -6.22
C SER A 315 -14.78 15.79 -7.51
N PRO A 316 -14.94 15.10 -8.66
CA PRO A 316 -14.86 13.65 -8.86
C PRO A 316 -13.44 13.07 -8.66
N LEU A 317 -13.35 11.76 -8.39
CA LEU A 317 -12.06 11.06 -8.16
C LEU A 317 -11.12 11.09 -9.37
N CYS A 318 -11.66 11.24 -10.59
CA CYS A 318 -10.89 11.19 -11.82
C CYS A 318 -10.64 12.60 -12.37
N SER A 319 -9.38 12.82 -12.76
CA SER A 319 -8.90 14.04 -13.43
C SER A 319 -8.14 13.69 -14.70
N CYS A 320 -8.22 14.54 -15.72
CA CYS A 320 -7.41 14.39 -16.93
C CYS A 320 -6.00 14.93 -16.69
N LEU A 321 -4.99 14.31 -17.34
CA LEU A 321 -3.66 14.88 -17.39
C LEU A 321 -3.67 16.29 -17.99
N PRO A 322 -2.77 17.21 -17.59
CA PRO A 322 -2.65 18.53 -18.21
C PRO A 322 -2.50 18.42 -19.74
N GLY A 323 -3.25 19.25 -20.49
CA GLY A 323 -3.30 19.17 -21.97
C GLY A 323 -4.30 18.14 -22.52
N PHE A 324 -5.11 17.53 -21.66
CA PHE A 324 -6.16 16.59 -22.04
C PHE A 324 -7.53 17.02 -21.49
N GLN A 325 -8.58 16.56 -22.14
CA GLN A 325 -9.98 16.78 -21.76
C GLN A 325 -10.78 15.46 -21.79
N PRO A 326 -11.87 15.33 -21.02
CA PRO A 326 -12.68 14.12 -21.01
C PRO A 326 -13.19 13.76 -22.40
N ARG A 327 -13.10 12.48 -22.79
CA ARG A 327 -13.68 12.02 -24.08
C ARG A 327 -15.19 12.15 -24.11
N SER A 328 -15.83 11.98 -22.96
CA SER A 328 -17.27 12.10 -22.78
C SER A 328 -17.55 13.02 -21.59
N PRO A 329 -17.69 14.35 -21.82
CA PRO A 329 -17.96 15.30 -20.74
C PRO A 329 -19.22 14.96 -19.94
N GLN A 330 -20.25 14.38 -20.59
CA GLN A 330 -21.52 14.00 -19.96
C GLN A 330 -21.35 12.84 -18.98
N ARG A 331 -20.53 11.83 -19.32
CA ARG A 331 -20.20 10.72 -18.39
C ARG A 331 -19.28 11.21 -17.27
N TRP A 332 -18.33 12.07 -17.61
CA TRP A 332 -17.41 12.66 -16.63
C TRP A 332 -18.13 13.48 -15.56
N SER A 333 -19.15 14.27 -15.94
CA SER A 333 -19.92 15.10 -15.01
C SER A 333 -20.72 14.29 -13.99
N VAL A 334 -21.01 13.02 -14.27
CA VAL A 334 -21.68 12.10 -13.33
C VAL A 334 -20.69 11.15 -12.63
N GLY A 335 -19.39 11.43 -12.71
CA GLY A 335 -18.34 10.68 -12.02
C GLY A 335 -17.87 9.41 -12.74
N ASP A 336 -18.30 9.18 -13.99
CA ASP A 336 -17.84 8.06 -14.81
C ASP A 336 -16.64 8.47 -15.68
N GLY A 337 -15.44 8.19 -15.15
CA GLY A 337 -14.17 8.43 -15.82
C GLY A 337 -13.69 7.29 -16.72
N THR A 338 -14.45 6.20 -16.88
CA THR A 338 -13.97 4.98 -17.57
C THR A 338 -13.64 5.21 -19.05
N GLY A 339 -14.26 6.22 -19.67
CA GLY A 339 -13.96 6.62 -21.05
C GLY A 339 -12.61 7.31 -21.23
N GLY A 340 -11.95 7.74 -20.15
CA GLY A 340 -10.66 8.43 -20.21
C GLY A 340 -10.71 9.81 -20.88
N CYS A 341 -9.53 10.28 -21.25
CA CYS A 341 -9.28 11.61 -21.78
C CYS A 341 -8.71 11.56 -23.20
N ALA A 342 -8.86 12.66 -23.93
CA ALA A 342 -8.27 12.90 -25.23
C ALA A 342 -7.42 14.17 -25.19
N ARG A 343 -6.37 14.20 -26.01
CA ARG A 343 -5.51 15.38 -26.15
C ARG A 343 -6.32 16.56 -26.67
N THR A 344 -6.04 17.74 -26.14
CA THR A 344 -6.67 18.99 -26.60
C THR A 344 -5.99 19.49 -27.88
N THR A 345 -4.67 19.46 -27.94
CA THR A 345 -3.89 19.87 -29.10
C THR A 345 -3.17 18.68 -29.75
N ASN A 346 -3.16 18.66 -31.08
CA ASN A 346 -2.43 17.65 -31.84
C ASN A 346 -0.91 17.84 -31.70
N LEU A 347 -0.19 16.73 -31.61
CA LEU A 347 1.26 16.72 -31.63
C LEU A 347 1.78 16.98 -33.05
N SER A 348 2.89 17.70 -33.14
CA SER A 348 3.59 17.99 -34.40
C SER A 348 4.85 17.13 -34.58
N CYS A 349 5.23 16.38 -33.54
CA CYS A 349 6.45 15.58 -33.46
C CYS A 349 7.75 16.39 -33.44
N GLY A 350 8.81 15.81 -32.87
CA GLY A 350 10.13 16.42 -32.83
C GLY A 350 10.14 17.75 -32.08
N ALA A 351 10.65 18.80 -32.73
CA ALA A 351 10.90 20.10 -32.12
C ALA A 351 9.62 20.92 -31.81
N GLY A 352 8.47 20.57 -32.40
CA GLY A 352 7.21 21.24 -32.09
C GLY A 352 6.45 20.65 -30.89
N ASP A 353 7.03 19.63 -30.23
CA ASP A 353 6.51 19.03 -29.02
C ASP A 353 7.44 19.28 -27.82
N GLY A 354 6.87 19.24 -26.63
CA GLY A 354 7.59 19.32 -25.37
C GLY A 354 7.05 18.32 -24.35
N PHE A 355 7.47 18.50 -23.09
CA PHE A 355 6.98 17.67 -21.99
C PHE A 355 6.53 18.53 -20.83
N TRP A 356 5.45 18.09 -20.19
CA TRP A 356 5.00 18.60 -18.91
C TRP A 356 5.22 17.54 -17.83
N THR A 357 5.82 17.96 -16.71
CA THR A 357 6.07 17.06 -15.57
C THR A 357 4.83 16.95 -14.71
N VAL A 358 4.43 15.72 -14.41
CA VAL A 358 3.38 15.40 -13.44
C VAL A 358 4.00 14.60 -12.31
N SER A 359 3.92 15.13 -11.09
CA SER A 359 4.57 14.57 -9.91
C SER A 359 3.63 13.73 -9.05
N ARG A 360 4.23 12.94 -8.15
CA ARG A 360 3.53 12.10 -7.14
C ARG A 360 2.67 11.01 -7.77
N MET A 361 3.13 10.44 -8.87
CA MET A 361 2.34 9.51 -9.65
C MET A 361 2.69 8.06 -9.33
N LYS A 362 1.66 7.22 -9.15
CA LYS A 362 1.71 5.83 -9.61
C LYS A 362 1.95 5.91 -11.12
N LEU A 363 3.06 5.33 -11.58
CA LEU A 363 3.37 5.33 -13.01
C LEU A 363 2.30 4.55 -13.79
N PRO A 364 2.08 4.88 -15.07
CA PRO A 364 1.20 4.10 -15.92
C PRO A 364 1.68 2.65 -16.02
N GLU A 365 0.76 1.73 -16.33
CA GLU A 365 1.11 0.33 -16.59
C GLU A 365 2.32 0.24 -17.53
N ALA A 366 3.34 -0.51 -17.11
CA ALA A 366 4.62 -0.56 -17.82
C ALA A 366 4.84 -1.84 -18.62
N THR A 367 3.85 -2.75 -18.68
CA THR A 367 4.00 -4.04 -19.38
C THR A 367 4.43 -3.85 -20.84
N SER A 368 3.87 -2.87 -21.55
CA SER A 368 4.20 -2.55 -22.95
C SER A 368 5.15 -1.35 -23.10
N ALA A 369 5.79 -0.91 -22.02
CA ALA A 369 6.77 0.18 -22.06
C ALA A 369 8.15 -0.34 -22.50
N THR A 370 8.95 0.53 -23.11
CA THR A 370 10.35 0.21 -23.47
C THR A 370 11.28 0.74 -22.39
N VAL A 371 12.19 -0.09 -21.89
CA VAL A 371 13.11 0.25 -20.81
C VAL A 371 14.56 0.27 -21.29
N HIS A 372 15.28 1.34 -20.95
CA HIS A 372 16.70 1.53 -21.23
C HIS A 372 17.44 1.87 -19.93
N ALA A 373 17.95 0.86 -19.21
CA ALA A 373 18.56 1.04 -17.89
C ALA A 373 19.80 1.97 -17.88
N GLY A 374 20.62 1.94 -18.93
CA GLY A 374 21.85 2.76 -19.02
C GLY A 374 21.65 4.18 -19.58
N MET A 375 20.41 4.59 -19.87
CA MET A 375 20.14 5.87 -20.54
C MET A 375 20.01 7.02 -19.52
N THR A 376 20.56 8.20 -19.84
CA THR A 376 20.35 9.42 -19.05
C THR A 376 18.97 10.03 -19.32
N MET A 377 18.48 10.84 -18.39
CA MET A 377 17.18 11.51 -18.54
C MET A 377 17.14 12.47 -19.74
N ASP A 378 18.22 13.21 -20.02
CA ASP A 378 18.29 14.09 -21.19
C ASP A 378 18.23 13.28 -22.49
N ARG A 379 18.92 12.14 -22.54
CA ARG A 379 18.86 11.26 -23.69
C ARG A 379 17.48 10.61 -23.84
N CYS A 380 16.84 10.26 -22.72
CA CYS A 380 15.45 9.76 -22.68
C CYS A 380 14.48 10.76 -23.32
N ARG A 381 14.60 12.04 -22.94
CA ARG A 381 13.83 13.14 -23.54
C ARG A 381 14.03 13.23 -25.05
N GLN A 382 15.28 13.21 -25.51
CA GLN A 382 15.61 13.30 -26.94
C GLN A 382 15.05 12.11 -27.74
N VAL A 383 15.22 10.89 -27.23
CA VAL A 383 14.72 9.66 -27.87
C VAL A 383 13.19 9.68 -27.97
N CYS A 384 12.51 10.08 -26.90
CA CYS A 384 11.05 10.21 -26.92
C CYS A 384 10.58 11.29 -27.91
N LEU A 385 11.23 12.46 -27.99
CA LEU A 385 10.86 13.49 -28.99
C LEU A 385 11.02 12.99 -30.42
N GLY A 386 12.11 12.27 -30.70
CA GLY A 386 12.41 11.70 -32.01
C GLY A 386 11.45 10.57 -32.41
N ASN A 387 10.79 9.91 -31.46
CA ASN A 387 9.79 8.88 -31.73
C ASN A 387 8.38 9.48 -31.67
N CYS A 388 7.72 9.74 -32.80
CA CYS A 388 6.38 10.35 -32.85
C CYS A 388 5.27 9.54 -32.15
N SER A 389 5.50 8.25 -31.90
CA SER A 389 4.57 7.41 -31.13
C SER A 389 4.74 7.56 -29.62
N CYS A 390 5.88 8.09 -29.14
CA CYS A 390 6.09 8.31 -27.72
C CYS A 390 5.02 9.23 -27.13
N ARG A 391 4.45 8.84 -25.98
CA ARG A 391 3.41 9.56 -25.23
C ARG A 391 3.93 10.12 -23.91
N ALA A 392 4.84 9.42 -23.26
CA ALA A 392 5.48 9.85 -22.03
C ALA A 392 6.80 9.11 -21.79
N TYR A 393 7.61 9.65 -20.88
CA TYR A 393 8.76 8.93 -20.32
C TYR A 393 8.91 9.20 -18.82
N ALA A 394 9.70 8.37 -18.14
CA ALA A 394 10.10 8.57 -16.75
C ALA A 394 11.48 7.93 -16.49
N ALA A 395 12.05 8.18 -15.31
CA ALA A 395 13.20 7.41 -14.84
C ALA A 395 12.80 5.94 -14.64
N ALA A 396 13.67 5.00 -15.00
CA ALA A 396 13.40 3.57 -14.78
C ALA A 396 13.77 3.14 -13.34
N ASP A 397 14.74 3.83 -12.74
CA ASP A 397 15.26 3.54 -11.41
C ASP A 397 15.48 4.86 -10.65
N VAL A 398 14.92 4.97 -9.45
CA VAL A 398 15.06 6.15 -8.56
C VAL A 398 15.78 5.82 -7.24
N SER A 399 16.43 4.66 -7.17
CA SER A 399 17.16 4.18 -5.99
C SER A 399 18.22 5.18 -5.53
N GLY A 400 18.28 5.40 -4.21
CA GLY A 400 19.19 6.39 -3.62
C GLY A 400 18.84 7.84 -3.95
N GLY A 401 17.63 8.13 -4.43
CA GLY A 401 17.17 9.48 -4.76
C GLY A 401 17.76 10.03 -6.06
N ILE A 402 18.30 9.16 -6.91
CA ILE A 402 18.94 9.55 -8.18
C ILE A 402 18.17 8.91 -9.32
N ASN A 403 17.71 9.74 -10.26
CA ASN A 403 17.02 9.29 -11.46
C ASN A 403 18.02 8.64 -12.44
N ARG A 404 17.85 7.34 -12.68
CA ARG A 404 18.65 6.54 -13.62
C ARG A 404 17.77 5.78 -14.59
N GLY A 405 18.33 5.48 -15.75
CA GLY A 405 17.64 4.79 -16.82
C GLY A 405 16.45 5.57 -17.36
N CYS A 406 15.75 4.95 -18.29
CA CYS A 406 14.67 5.55 -19.03
C CYS A 406 13.58 4.50 -19.28
N VAL A 407 12.34 4.82 -18.98
CA VAL A 407 11.17 4.06 -19.42
C VAL A 407 10.32 4.95 -20.32
N ILE A 408 9.93 4.42 -21.49
CA ILE A 408 9.20 5.13 -22.54
C ILE A 408 7.89 4.41 -22.83
N TRP A 409 6.79 5.15 -22.82
CA TRP A 409 5.48 4.67 -23.26
C TRP A 409 5.18 5.17 -24.66
N ALA A 410 4.97 4.23 -25.59
CA ALA A 410 4.45 4.50 -26.93
C ALA A 410 2.97 4.07 -27.10
N VAL A 411 2.32 3.77 -25.98
CA VAL A 411 0.91 3.35 -25.86
C VAL A 411 0.15 4.35 -25.00
N ASP A 412 -1.17 4.20 -24.97
CA ASP A 412 -2.03 4.99 -24.08
C ASP A 412 -1.63 4.75 -22.62
N LEU A 413 -1.58 5.84 -21.85
CA LEU A 413 -1.19 5.80 -20.44
C LEU A 413 -2.43 5.41 -19.62
N ILE A 414 -2.40 4.26 -18.97
CA ILE A 414 -3.53 3.71 -18.23
C ILE A 414 -3.14 3.39 -16.79
N ASP A 415 -4.16 3.27 -15.93
CA ASP A 415 -4.01 2.86 -14.53
C ASP A 415 -3.16 3.80 -13.65
N MET A 416 -3.26 5.11 -13.94
CA MET A 416 -2.53 6.14 -13.21
C MET A 416 -3.30 6.58 -11.95
N ARG A 417 -2.53 6.92 -10.92
CA ARG A 417 -3.03 7.48 -9.65
C ARG A 417 -2.07 8.56 -9.18
N GLN A 418 -2.60 9.61 -8.56
CA GLN A 418 -1.80 10.61 -7.86
C GLN A 418 -1.92 10.42 -6.34
N TYR A 419 -0.78 10.54 -5.65
CA TYR A 419 -0.71 10.51 -4.20
C TYR A 419 -0.45 11.91 -3.63
N SER A 420 -0.72 12.07 -2.33
CA SER A 420 -0.31 13.24 -1.55
C SER A 420 1.20 13.29 -1.32
N GLU A 421 1.85 12.12 -1.29
CA GLU A 421 3.28 11.96 -1.04
C GLU A 421 4.08 11.82 -2.35
N VAL A 422 5.39 12.06 -2.27
CA VAL A 422 6.28 11.94 -3.43
C VAL A 422 6.55 10.48 -3.73
N VAL A 423 5.96 10.01 -4.83
CA VAL A 423 6.24 8.71 -5.44
C VAL A 423 7.24 8.88 -6.58
N GLN A 424 6.78 9.35 -7.74
CA GLN A 424 7.64 9.57 -8.89
C GLN A 424 7.06 10.60 -9.87
N ASP A 425 7.95 11.26 -10.60
CA ASP A 425 7.61 12.13 -11.72
C ASP A 425 7.46 11.35 -13.03
N VAL A 426 6.49 11.75 -13.83
CA VAL A 426 6.30 11.30 -15.22
C VAL A 426 6.24 12.51 -16.15
N TYR A 427 6.90 12.40 -17.30
CA TYR A 427 7.02 13.47 -18.28
C TYR A 427 6.05 13.20 -19.43
N ILE A 428 4.94 13.94 -19.47
CA ILE A 428 3.85 13.77 -20.43
C ILE A 428 4.15 14.60 -21.68
N ARG A 429 4.19 13.96 -22.85
CA ARG A 429 4.42 14.67 -24.11
C ARG A 429 3.21 15.54 -24.45
N LEU A 430 3.42 16.80 -24.81
CA LEU A 430 2.38 17.75 -25.24
C LEU A 430 2.88 18.58 -26.43
N ALA A 431 1.98 19.31 -27.10
CA ALA A 431 2.41 20.29 -28.08
C ALA A 431 3.21 21.40 -27.36
N GLN A 432 4.27 21.93 -27.98
CA GLN A 432 5.15 22.91 -27.32
C GLN A 432 4.35 24.14 -26.85
N SER A 433 3.35 24.58 -27.63
CA SER A 433 2.45 25.68 -27.26
C SER A 433 1.66 25.42 -25.97
N GLU A 434 1.27 24.17 -25.70
CA GLU A 434 0.59 23.79 -24.45
C GLU A 434 1.56 23.82 -23.28
N VAL A 435 2.80 23.35 -23.49
CA VAL A 435 3.86 23.40 -22.47
C VAL A 435 4.17 24.84 -22.09
N ASP A 436 4.30 25.74 -23.08
CA ASP A 436 4.57 27.16 -22.86
C ASP A 436 3.41 27.82 -22.09
N ALA A 437 2.15 27.52 -22.47
CA ALA A 437 0.96 28.03 -21.79
C ALA A 437 0.87 27.54 -20.33
N LEU A 438 1.12 26.25 -20.08
CA LEU A 438 1.15 25.69 -18.73
C LEU A 438 2.27 26.29 -17.87
N THR A 439 3.44 26.53 -18.47
CA THR A 439 4.60 27.15 -17.80
C THR A 439 4.29 28.60 -17.42
N ALA A 440 3.70 29.37 -18.34
CA ALA A 440 3.26 30.74 -18.05
C ALA A 440 2.21 30.78 -16.93
N ALA A 441 1.24 29.86 -16.94
CA ALA A 441 0.22 29.75 -15.89
C ALA A 441 0.82 29.38 -14.52
N ALA A 442 1.78 28.45 -14.49
CA ALA A 442 2.48 28.05 -13.26
C ALA A 442 3.31 29.20 -12.67
N ASN A 443 4.06 29.92 -13.51
CA ASN A 443 4.84 31.08 -13.08
C ASN A 443 3.96 32.19 -12.52
N ARG A 444 2.79 32.45 -13.14
CA ARG A 444 1.81 33.42 -12.63
C ARG A 444 1.29 33.03 -11.25
N ARG A 445 0.94 31.75 -11.04
CA ARG A 445 0.50 31.26 -9.73
C ARG A 445 1.59 31.39 -8.68
N SER A 446 2.83 31.02 -9.00
CA SER A 446 3.98 31.15 -8.10
C SER A 446 4.19 32.61 -7.67
N HIS A 447 4.14 33.54 -8.62
CA HIS A 447 4.26 34.97 -8.33
C HIS A 447 3.13 35.48 -7.43
N VAL A 448 1.88 35.06 -7.66
CA VAL A 448 0.74 35.44 -6.80
C VAL A 448 0.90 34.89 -5.38
N VAL A 449 1.32 33.63 -5.22
CA VAL A 449 1.56 33.03 -3.89
C VAL A 449 2.69 33.75 -3.15
N LEU A 450 3.78 34.09 -3.84
CA LEU A 450 4.89 34.85 -3.26
C LEU A 450 4.43 36.24 -2.79
N VAL A 451 3.63 36.94 -3.59
CA VAL A 451 3.07 38.24 -3.21
C VAL A 451 2.17 38.12 -1.99
N ILE A 452 1.26 37.13 -1.95
CA ILE A 452 0.38 36.91 -0.79
C ILE A 452 1.20 36.61 0.47
N ALA A 453 2.22 35.75 0.38
CA ALA A 453 3.08 35.42 1.51
C ALA A 453 3.86 36.65 2.03
N LEU A 454 4.39 37.48 1.14
CA LEU A 454 5.07 38.72 1.50
C LEU A 454 4.12 39.72 2.18
N VAL A 455 2.91 39.91 1.63
CA VAL A 455 1.89 40.79 2.23
C VAL A 455 1.50 40.31 3.62
N ALA A 456 1.23 39.01 3.79
CA ALA A 456 0.88 38.42 5.09
C ALA A 456 2.01 38.60 6.12
N ALA A 457 3.27 38.42 5.71
CA ALA A 457 4.43 38.63 6.59
C ALA A 457 4.57 40.10 7.02
N ILE A 458 4.46 41.05 6.09
CA ILE A 458 4.52 42.49 6.38
C ILE A 458 3.38 42.90 7.31
N SER A 459 2.15 42.46 7.05
CA SER A 459 1.00 42.71 7.91
C SER A 459 1.20 42.13 9.32
N GLY A 460 1.78 40.93 9.44
CA GLY A 460 2.12 40.33 10.73
C GLY A 460 3.13 41.15 11.53
N VAL A 461 4.21 41.63 10.88
CA VAL A 461 5.22 42.49 11.53
C VAL A 461 4.63 43.82 11.98
N LEU A 462 3.79 44.45 11.16
CA LEU A 462 3.12 45.71 11.51
C LEU A 462 2.17 45.55 12.69
N LEU A 463 1.40 44.45 12.76
CA LEU A 463 0.52 44.16 13.89
C LEU A 463 1.32 43.91 15.18
N LEU A 464 2.43 43.17 15.11
CA LEU A 464 3.32 42.96 16.25
C LEU A 464 4.00 44.26 16.70
N GLY A 465 4.43 45.10 15.76
CA GLY A 465 5.00 46.41 16.04
C GLY A 465 3.98 47.36 16.70
N ALA A 466 2.75 47.40 16.20
CA ALA A 466 1.66 48.18 16.79
C ALA A 466 1.30 47.67 18.19
N PHE A 467 1.28 46.36 18.41
CA PHE A 467 1.06 45.76 19.73
C PHE A 467 2.19 46.09 20.70
N ALA A 468 3.46 45.95 20.28
CA ALA A 468 4.62 46.31 21.10
C ALA A 468 4.66 47.80 21.43
N PHE A 469 4.31 48.67 20.47
CA PHE A 469 4.18 50.11 20.68
C PHE A 469 3.04 50.45 21.64
N GLY A 470 1.88 49.80 21.50
CA GLY A 470 0.76 49.90 22.43
C GLY A 470 1.14 49.51 23.86
N CYS A 471 1.88 48.41 24.01
CA CYS A 471 2.48 48.01 25.29
C CYS A 471 3.45 49.07 25.80
N LEU A 472 4.43 49.53 25.03
CA LEU A 472 5.36 50.58 25.46
C LEU A 472 4.65 51.87 25.91
N CYS A 473 3.61 52.30 25.21
CA CYS A 473 2.79 53.45 25.59
C CYS A 473 2.02 53.21 26.89
N PHE A 474 1.47 52.02 27.09
CA PHE A 474 0.78 51.64 28.33
C PHE A 474 1.72 51.61 29.54
N TRP A 475 2.93 51.09 29.37
CA TRP A 475 3.93 51.02 30.44
C TRP A 475 4.51 52.40 30.77
N ARG A 476 4.68 53.29 29.79
CA ARG A 476 5.08 54.69 30.04
C ARG A 476 4.01 55.49 30.82
N LYS A 477 2.72 55.18 30.66
CA LYS A 477 1.64 55.79 31.46
C LYS A 477 1.63 55.34 32.92
N LYS A 478 2.20 54.18 33.25
CA LYS A 478 2.35 53.69 34.64
C LYS A 478 3.64 54.16 35.34
N ALA A 479 4.58 54.76 34.62
CA ALA A 479 5.88 55.20 35.14
C ALA A 479 5.97 56.72 35.42
N ALA A 480 4.84 57.39 35.67
CA ALA A 480 4.82 58.73 36.26
C ALA A 480 4.50 58.61 37.77
N PRO A 481 5.39 59.04 38.70
CA PRO A 481 5.13 58.95 40.14
C PRO A 481 4.21 60.07 40.64
N ALA A 482 3.41 59.76 41.65
CA ALA A 482 2.49 60.68 42.33
C ALA A 482 3.14 61.39 43.54
N GLY A 483 2.82 62.67 43.73
CA GLY A 483 2.94 63.46 44.98
C GLY A 483 3.27 64.95 44.71
N ARG A 484 2.76 65.97 45.39
CA ARG A 484 1.71 66.15 46.43
C ARG A 484 1.53 67.68 46.65
N ASP A 485 0.27 68.13 46.76
CA ASP A 485 -0.35 69.30 47.43
C ASP A 485 0.36 70.68 47.52
N ASN A 486 -0.27 71.75 46.98
CA ASN A 486 -0.88 72.86 47.75
C ASN A 486 -1.34 74.07 46.89
N GLU A 487 -2.57 74.50 47.18
CA GLU A 487 -3.19 75.85 47.08
C GLU A 487 -3.55 76.51 45.72
N LEU A 488 -4.86 76.78 45.56
CA LEU A 488 -5.53 77.70 44.63
C LEU A 488 -5.04 79.17 44.84
N PRO A 489 -5.16 80.14 43.88
CA PRO A 489 -6.43 80.46 43.18
C PRO A 489 -6.34 81.15 41.79
N LEU A 490 -7.53 81.54 41.28
CA LEU A 490 -7.81 82.64 40.33
C LEU A 490 -7.78 82.41 38.80
N ARG A 491 -8.99 82.22 38.25
CA ARG A 491 -9.65 83.05 37.22
C ARG A 491 -8.74 84.02 36.42
N ALA A 492 -8.62 83.79 35.10
CA ALA A 492 -9.05 84.69 34.01
C ALA A 492 -8.24 84.50 32.72
N THR A 493 -8.91 84.18 31.60
CA THR A 493 -8.57 84.88 30.35
C THR A 493 -9.82 85.06 29.50
N LYS A 494 -10.02 86.33 29.13
CA LYS A 494 -11.16 86.91 28.43
C LYS A 494 -11.15 86.59 26.94
N LEU A 495 -12.37 86.41 26.41
CA LEU A 495 -12.92 86.98 25.18
C LEU A 495 -12.02 88.00 24.42
N LYS A 496 -11.95 87.82 23.09
CA LYS A 496 -12.15 88.92 22.13
C LYS A 496 -12.94 88.43 20.92
N LEU A 497 -14.09 89.08 20.71
CA LEU A 497 -14.90 89.05 19.50
C LEU A 497 -14.09 89.51 18.27
N ARG A 498 -14.43 88.99 17.09
CA ARG A 498 -14.82 89.84 15.96
C ARG A 498 -15.85 89.11 15.07
N ARG A 499 -16.91 89.86 14.81
CA ARG A 499 -18.13 89.60 14.03
C ARG A 499 -17.84 89.87 12.54
N ASP A 500 -18.38 89.08 11.62
CA ASP A 500 -19.31 89.64 10.64
C ASP A 500 -20.21 88.58 9.98
N ASP A 501 -21.34 89.08 9.53
CA ASP A 501 -22.63 88.44 9.28
C ASP A 501 -22.94 88.34 7.77
N GLN A 502 -23.88 87.44 7.44
CA GLN A 502 -24.85 87.45 6.32
C GLN A 502 -24.52 87.22 4.83
N GLY A 503 -25.36 86.36 4.22
CA GLY A 503 -25.74 86.31 2.79
C GLY A 503 -25.85 84.86 2.23
N PHE A 504 -26.96 84.13 2.36
CA PHE A 504 -28.16 84.02 1.47
C PHE A 504 -28.09 82.92 0.37
N SER A 505 -29.24 82.22 0.20
CA SER A 505 -29.74 81.31 -0.87
C SER A 505 -29.25 79.86 -1.06
N ASP A 506 -30.19 78.94 -0.80
CA ASP A 506 -30.75 77.86 -1.66
C ASP A 506 -29.87 76.98 -2.56
N GLU A 507 -29.93 75.65 -2.38
CA GLU A 507 -30.83 74.76 -3.16
C GLU A 507 -30.69 73.27 -2.75
N ASN A 508 -31.86 72.66 -2.53
CA ASN A 508 -32.26 71.24 -2.61
C ASN A 508 -31.25 70.20 -3.16
N LYS A 509 -31.13 69.06 -2.44
CA LYS A 509 -31.90 67.85 -2.81
C LYS A 509 -31.88 66.73 -1.76
N MET A 510 -33.10 66.34 -1.42
CA MET A 510 -33.56 65.20 -0.64
C MET A 510 -33.25 63.86 -1.33
N SER A 511 -32.75 62.86 -0.60
CA SER A 511 -32.95 61.44 -0.92
C SER A 511 -33.09 60.60 0.36
N SER A 512 -34.27 59.99 0.47
CA SER A 512 -34.75 58.83 1.23
C SER A 512 -33.91 58.21 2.35
N GLU A 513 -34.59 58.17 3.50
CA GLU A 513 -34.52 57.23 4.63
C GLU A 513 -34.14 55.78 4.28
N GLU A 514 -33.21 55.24 5.05
CA GLU A 514 -33.40 53.99 5.80
C GLU A 514 -32.91 54.23 7.24
N ASP A 515 -33.83 54.14 8.19
CA ASP A 515 -33.60 54.22 9.64
C ASP A 515 -32.72 53.06 10.10
N ASP A 516 -31.55 53.36 10.67
CA ASP A 516 -30.80 52.40 11.47
C ASP A 516 -30.61 52.96 12.89
N LEU A 517 -31.07 52.19 13.87
CA LEU A 517 -31.17 52.53 15.29
C LEU A 517 -29.82 52.98 15.87
N ASP A 518 -29.78 54.24 16.31
CA ASP A 518 -28.63 54.86 16.97
C ASP A 518 -28.41 54.25 18.37
N LEU A 519 -27.64 53.17 18.45
CA LEU A 519 -27.25 52.54 19.72
C LEU A 519 -26.26 53.45 20.46
N ARG A 520 -26.75 54.17 21.47
CA ARG A 520 -25.91 54.91 22.42
C ARG A 520 -25.05 53.92 23.22
N LEU A 521 -23.77 53.81 22.85
CA LEU A 521 -22.79 53.00 23.55
C LEU A 521 -22.36 53.71 24.85
N PHE A 522 -22.72 53.15 25.99
CA PHE A 522 -22.20 53.58 27.29
C PHE A 522 -20.86 52.89 27.56
N GLY A 523 -19.85 53.68 27.98
CA GLY A 523 -18.56 53.12 28.39
C GLY A 523 -18.67 52.27 29.64
N LEU A 524 -17.81 51.24 29.75
CA LEU A 524 -17.79 50.29 30.87
C LEU A 524 -17.74 50.98 32.24
N ALA A 525 -17.04 52.10 32.38
CA ALA A 525 -16.98 52.87 33.61
C ALA A 525 -18.33 53.44 34.05
N VAL A 526 -19.18 53.85 33.10
CA VAL A 526 -20.54 54.34 33.36
C VAL A 526 -21.44 53.18 33.78
N ILE A 527 -21.29 52.01 33.16
CA ILE A 527 -22.03 50.80 33.50
C ILE A 527 -21.67 50.29 34.90
N LEU A 528 -20.37 50.28 35.24
CA LEU A 528 -19.89 49.88 36.57
C LEU A 528 -20.35 50.85 37.67
N ALA A 529 -20.36 52.15 37.39
CA ALA A 529 -20.88 53.15 38.33
C ALA A 529 -22.40 53.05 38.51
N ALA A 530 -23.15 52.77 37.44
CA ALA A 530 -24.61 52.67 37.49
C ALA A 530 -25.12 51.37 38.13
N THR A 531 -24.33 50.29 38.07
CA THR A 531 -24.69 48.98 38.66
C THR A 531 -24.07 48.74 40.04
N ASP A 532 -23.38 49.74 40.60
CA ASP A 532 -22.54 49.61 41.79
C ASP A 532 -21.68 48.34 41.73
N ASN A 533 -20.89 48.23 40.67
CA ASN A 533 -20.03 47.09 40.39
C ASN A 533 -20.78 45.74 40.29
N PHE A 534 -22.00 45.77 39.74
CA PHE A 534 -22.92 44.63 39.61
C PHE A 534 -23.38 44.04 40.95
N ALA A 535 -23.59 44.87 41.97
CA ALA A 535 -24.23 44.47 43.21
C ALA A 535 -25.62 43.84 42.94
N ALA A 536 -25.98 42.84 43.74
CA ALA A 536 -27.20 42.05 43.51
C ALA A 536 -28.49 42.90 43.52
N ASP A 537 -28.45 44.03 44.23
CA ASP A 537 -29.57 44.96 44.44
C ASP A 537 -29.65 46.06 43.35
N SER A 538 -28.65 46.16 42.47
CA SER A 538 -28.50 47.22 41.45
C SER A 538 -28.42 46.67 40.02
N LYS A 539 -29.22 45.64 39.72
CA LYS A 539 -29.26 45.00 38.40
C LYS A 539 -30.03 45.83 37.38
N ILE A 540 -29.42 46.05 36.22
CA ILE A 540 -30.07 46.63 35.04
C ILE A 540 -30.58 45.48 34.16
N GLY A 541 -31.87 45.48 33.81
CA GLY A 541 -32.45 44.53 32.85
C GLY A 541 -33.13 43.29 33.45
N GLN A 542 -33.38 43.24 34.76
CA GLN A 542 -34.26 42.21 35.33
C GLN A 542 -35.71 42.58 35.02
N GLY A 543 -36.22 42.15 33.87
CA GLY A 543 -37.63 42.27 33.55
C GLY A 543 -38.48 41.68 34.67
N LYS A 544 -39.51 42.41 35.11
CA LYS A 544 -40.56 41.83 35.96
C LYS A 544 -41.25 40.75 35.13
N ALA A 545 -41.43 39.56 35.70
CA ALA A 545 -42.43 38.62 35.21
C ALA A 545 -43.84 39.15 35.55
#